data_AF-A0A1R1MHV3-F1
#
_entry.id   AF-A0A1R1MHV3-F1
#
_cell.length_a   1.000
_cell.length_b   1.000
_cell.length_c   1.000
_cell.angle_alpha   90.00
_cell.angle_beta   90.00
_cell.angle_gamma   90.00
#
_symmetry.space_group_name_H-M   'P 1'
#
loop_
_entity.id
_entity.type
_entity.pdbx_description
1 polymer ?
#
loop_
_entity_poly.entity_id
_entity_poly.type
_entity_poly.pdbx_seq_one_letter_code
_entity_poly.pdbx_strand_id
1 'polypeptide(L)'
;MQEKELKLLFNAGCFKLCRAVPISMAKGWNLKFVTQDDREEALTLQRNNSEREFKSLDGAVSVARKVGFDWVRVEIGNLQWEEQI
;
A
#
# COMPACT_ATOMS: atom_id res chain seq x y z
N MET A 1 5.57 -7.58 4.68
CA MET A 1 6.06 -8.39 3.53
C MET A 1 7.04 -7.61 2.67
N GLN A 2 7.89 -8.31 1.92
CA GLN A 2 8.79 -7.69 0.94
C GLN A 2 8.10 -7.46 -0.43
N GLU A 3 8.62 -6.53 -1.24
CA GLU A 3 8.08 -6.21 -2.59
C GLU A 3 7.97 -7.43 -3.50
N LYS A 4 8.90 -8.40 -3.41
CA LYS A 4 8.85 -9.64 -4.21
C LYS A 4 7.68 -10.55 -3.81
N GLU A 5 7.43 -10.71 -2.52
CA GLU A 5 6.33 -11.53 -2.00
C GLU A 5 4.99 -10.89 -2.34
N LEU A 6 4.89 -9.57 -2.21
CA LEU A 6 3.73 -8.80 -2.64
C LEU A 6 3.41 -8.99 -4.12
N LYS A 7 4.42 -8.97 -5.00
CA LYS A 7 4.22 -9.22 -6.42
C LYS A 7 3.74 -10.65 -6.71
N LEU A 8 4.24 -11.64 -5.98
CA LEU A 8 3.77 -13.02 -6.12
C LEU A 8 2.30 -13.17 -5.69
N LEU A 9 1.93 -12.59 -4.55
CA LEU A 9 0.55 -12.60 -4.05
C LEU A 9 -0.40 -11.81 -4.95
N PHE A 10 0.08 -10.69 -5.52
CA PHE A 10 -0.67 -9.93 -6.51
C PHE A 10 -0.95 -10.75 -7.78
N ASN A 11 0.08 -11.39 -8.33
CA ASN A 11 -0.06 -12.26 -9.50
C ASN A 11 -0.95 -13.49 -9.23
N ALA A 12 -1.01 -13.96 -7.98
CA ALA A 12 -1.91 -15.02 -7.54
C ALA A 12 -3.37 -14.55 -7.36
N GLY A 13 -3.65 -13.25 -7.53
CA GLY A 13 -4.99 -12.68 -7.36
C GLY A 13 -5.44 -12.56 -5.89
N CYS A 14 -4.51 -12.63 -4.94
CA CYS A 14 -4.82 -12.62 -3.51
C CYS A 14 -5.24 -11.24 -2.98
N PHE A 15 -4.94 -10.16 -3.72
CA PHE A 15 -5.28 -8.80 -3.32
C PHE A 15 -6.54 -8.30 -4.01
N LYS A 16 -7.39 -7.65 -3.22
CA LYS A 16 -8.63 -7.01 -3.62
C LYS A 16 -8.41 -5.54 -3.96
N LEU A 17 -7.60 -4.84 -3.18
CA LEU A 17 -7.32 -3.40 -3.36
C LEU A 17 -6.03 -2.96 -2.65
N CYS A 18 -5.50 -1.82 -3.07
CA CYS A 18 -4.37 -1.14 -2.45
C CYS A 18 -4.81 0.22 -1.90
N ARG A 19 -4.40 0.54 -0.67
CA ARG A 19 -4.72 1.78 0.03
C ARG A 19 -3.47 2.51 0.48
N ALA A 20 -3.46 3.82 0.28
CA ALA A 20 -2.49 4.73 0.86
C ALA A 20 -3.14 5.48 2.03
N VAL A 21 -2.56 5.34 3.22
CA VAL A 21 -3.07 5.94 4.46
C VAL A 21 -2.01 6.86 5.05
N PRO A 22 -2.33 8.10 5.48
CA PRO A 22 -1.37 8.97 6.12
C PRO A 22 -0.96 8.43 7.49
N ILE A 23 0.31 8.59 7.83
CA ILE A 23 0.84 8.15 9.12
C ILE A 23 0.36 9.12 10.20
N SER A 24 -0.24 8.59 11.26
CA SER A 24 -0.68 9.41 12.39
C SER A 24 0.52 10.05 13.09
N MET A 25 0.47 11.36 13.31
CA MET A 25 1.52 12.19 13.95
C MET A 25 2.83 12.37 13.15
N ALA A 26 2.97 11.85 11.93
CA ALA A 26 4.15 12.05 11.09
C ALA A 26 3.77 12.51 9.67
N LYS A 27 4.65 13.27 9.01
CA LYS A 27 4.49 13.57 7.57
C LYS A 27 4.93 12.35 6.76
N GLY A 28 3.98 11.53 6.36
CA GLY A 28 4.23 10.38 5.49
C GLY A 28 2.99 9.53 5.23
N TRP A 29 3.19 8.47 4.47
CA TRP A 29 2.17 7.58 3.94
C TRP A 29 2.57 6.12 4.13
N ASN A 30 1.61 5.27 4.47
CA ASN A 30 1.77 3.83 4.51
C ASN A 30 0.91 3.19 3.40
N LEU A 31 1.44 2.13 2.80
CA LEU A 31 0.69 1.28 1.88
C LEU A 31 0.13 0.08 2.62
N LYS A 32 -1.20 -0.03 2.59
CA LYS A 32 -1.94 -1.19 3.03
C LYS A 32 -2.52 -1.92 1.82
N PHE A 33 -2.43 -3.23 1.82
CA PHE A 33 -2.95 -4.12 0.79
C PHE A 33 -4.04 -4.96 1.44
N VAL A 34 -5.25 -4.90 0.89
CA VAL A 34 -6.36 -5.67 1.41
C VAL A 34 -6.49 -6.94 0.59
N THR A 35 -6.45 -8.09 1.25
CA THR A 35 -6.64 -9.39 0.60
C THR A 35 -8.11 -9.67 0.32
N GLN A 36 -8.38 -10.73 -0.46
CA GLN A 36 -9.74 -11.22 -0.69
C GLN A 36 -10.47 -11.57 0.62
N ASP A 37 -9.74 -12.04 1.64
CA ASP A 37 -10.25 -12.34 2.99
C ASP A 37 -10.42 -11.10 3.89
N ASP A 38 -10.40 -9.90 3.32
CA ASP A 38 -10.45 -8.60 4.03
C ASP A 38 -9.36 -8.46 5.13
N ARG A 39 -8.22 -9.15 4.96
CA ARG A 39 -7.04 -8.95 5.81
C ARG A 39 -6.20 -7.81 5.26
N GLU A 40 -5.71 -6.96 6.15
CA GLU A 40 -4.79 -5.89 5.80
C GLU A 40 -3.35 -6.36 5.96
N GLU A 41 -2.61 -6.29 4.87
CA GLU A 41 -1.19 -6.56 4.85
C GLU A 41 -0.43 -5.25 4.57
N ALA A 42 0.67 -5.01 5.27
CA ALA A 42 1.51 -3.84 5.05
C ALA A 42 2.86 -4.23 4.44
N LEU A 43 3.41 -3.32 3.63
CA LEU A 43 4.80 -3.46 3.21
C LEU A 43 5.70 -3.22 4.41
N THR A 44 6.65 -4.11 4.69
CA THR A 44 7.56 -3.96 5.84
C THR A 44 8.98 -3.68 5.39
N LEU A 45 9.71 -2.86 6.15
CA LEU A 45 11.14 -2.64 5.97
C LEU A 45 11.89 -3.89 6.44
N GLN A 46 12.70 -4.47 5.54
CA GLN A 46 13.50 -5.68 5.78
C GLN A 46 14.38 -5.61 7.05
N ARG A 47 14.75 -4.42 7.51
CA ARG A 47 15.68 -4.25 8.63
C ARG A 47 15.04 -4.17 10.01
N ASN A 48 13.78 -3.79 10.11
CA ASN A 48 13.18 -3.48 11.42
C ASN A 48 11.76 -4.03 11.60
N ASN A 49 11.25 -4.78 10.61
CA ASN A 49 9.87 -5.27 10.53
C ASN A 49 8.79 -4.18 10.72
N SER A 50 9.18 -2.91 10.66
CA SER A 50 8.29 -1.76 10.72
C SER A 50 7.61 -1.60 9.36
N GLU A 51 6.39 -1.07 9.37
CA GLU A 51 5.70 -0.68 8.14
C GLU A 51 6.58 0.28 7.32
N ARG A 52 6.57 0.14 6.01
CA ARG A 52 7.34 1.02 5.12
C ARG A 52 6.63 2.35 5.01
N GLU A 53 7.25 3.33 5.65
CA GLU A 53 6.83 4.72 5.61
C GLU A 53 7.35 5.39 4.34
N PHE A 54 6.45 6.01 3.60
CA PHE A 54 6.75 6.81 2.41
C PHE A 54 6.66 8.29 2.76
N LYS A 55 7.63 9.08 2.29
CA LYS A 55 7.63 10.54 2.53
C LYS A 55 6.56 11.28 1.73
N SER A 56 6.10 10.70 0.63
CA SER A 56 5.11 11.28 -0.28
C SER A 56 4.16 10.21 -0.83
N LEU A 57 2.97 10.64 -1.25
CA LEU A 57 1.98 9.80 -1.89
C LEU A 57 2.53 9.23 -3.21
N ASP A 58 3.21 10.04 -4.02
CA ASP A 58 3.85 9.59 -5.26
C ASP A 58 4.83 8.43 -5.04
N GLY A 59 5.57 8.45 -3.92
CA GLY A 59 6.48 7.38 -3.55
C GLY A 59 5.74 6.06 -3.26
N ALA A 60 4.58 6.16 -2.61
CA ALA A 60 3.70 5.03 -2.35
C ALA A 60 3.05 4.52 -3.65
N VAL A 61 2.50 5.41 -4.48
CA VAL A 61 1.90 5.08 -5.79
C VAL A 61 2.91 4.39 -6.71
N SER A 62 4.15 4.88 -6.76
CA SER A 62 5.21 4.27 -7.58
C SER A 62 5.48 2.82 -7.19
N VAL A 63 5.43 2.49 -5.89
CA VAL A 63 5.60 1.11 -5.43
C VAL A 63 4.38 0.26 -5.75
N ALA A 64 3.16 0.76 -5.54
CA ALA A 64 1.94 0.05 -5.91
C ALA A 64 1.93 -0.31 -7.42
N ARG A 65 2.33 0.63 -8.28
CA ARG A 65 2.48 0.42 -9.73
C ARG A 65 3.53 -0.63 -10.07
N LYS A 66 4.65 -0.69 -9.34
CA LYS A 66 5.69 -1.72 -9.54
C LYS A 66 5.22 -3.12 -9.14
N VAL A 67 4.35 -3.22 -8.13
CA VAL A 67 3.72 -4.47 -7.73
C VAL A 67 2.73 -4.93 -8.80
N GLY A 68 1.99 -4.00 -9.39
CA GLY A 68 1.09 -4.25 -10.53
C GLY A 68 -0.32 -3.68 -10.37
N PHE A 69 -0.58 -2.89 -9.33
CA PHE A 69 -1.89 -2.28 -9.13
C PHE A 69 -2.13 -1.13 -10.12
N ASP A 70 -3.31 -1.13 -10.76
CA ASP A 70 -3.79 -0.05 -11.64
C ASP A 70 -4.43 1.12 -10.87
N TRP A 71 -4.86 0.89 -9.63
CA TRP A 71 -5.56 1.89 -8.80
C TRP A 71 -5.04 1.86 -7.37
N VAL A 72 -4.91 3.03 -6.76
CA VAL A 72 -4.59 3.18 -5.33
C VAL A 72 -5.66 4.07 -4.71
N ARG A 73 -6.33 3.56 -3.68
CA ARG A 73 -7.29 4.35 -2.90
C ARG A 73 -6.55 5.14 -1.84
N VAL A 74 -6.78 6.43 -1.77
CA VAL A 74 -6.16 7.30 -0.76
C VAL A 74 -7.20 7.61 0.31
N GLU A 75 -6.92 7.23 1.54
CA GLU A 75 -7.82 7.47 2.68
C GLU A 75 -7.19 8.50 3.60
N ILE A 76 -7.73 9.73 3.64
CA ILE A 76 -7.24 10.83 4.48
C ILE A 76 -8.34 11.20 5.49
N GLY A 77 -8.29 10.62 6.69
CA GLY A 77 -9.35 10.82 7.68
C GLY A 77 -10.69 10.27 7.17
N ASN A 78 -11.72 11.12 7.08
CA ASN A 78 -13.02 10.76 6.48
C ASN A 78 -13.09 11.03 4.96
N LEU A 79 -12.01 11.51 4.35
CA LEU A 79 -11.95 11.79 2.92
C LEU A 79 -11.48 10.52 2.19
N GLN A 80 -12.35 9.92 1.39
CA GLN A 80 -11.98 8.85 0.45
C GLN A 80 -11.77 9.48 -0.92
N TRP A 81 -10.56 9.35 -1.46
CA TRP A 81 -10.21 9.82 -2.80
C TRP A 81 -9.66 8.66 -3.62
N GLU A 82 -10.19 8.49 -4.83
CA GLU A 82 -9.78 7.44 -5.77
C GLU A 82 -9.10 8.09 -6.97
N GLU A 83 -7.84 7.74 -7.22
CA GLU A 83 -7.07 8.22 -8.37
C GLU A 83 -6.72 7.05 -9.30
N GLN A 84 -6.90 7.30 -10.59
CA GLN A 84 -6.52 6.40 -11.68
C GLN A 84 -5.04 6.63 -12.01
N ILE A 85 -4.24 5.55 -12.04
CA ILE A 85 -2.78 5.59 -12.23
C ILE A 85 -2.38 5.44 -13.71
#